data_AF-A0A7Y2HFP1-F1
#
_entry.id   AF-A0A7Y2HFP1-F1
#
_cell.length_a   1.000
_cell.length_b   1.000
_cell.length_c   1.000
_cell.angle_alpha   90.00
_cell.angle_beta   90.00
_cell.angle_gamma   90.00
#
_symmetry.space_group_name_H-M   'P 1'
#
loop_
_entity.id
_entity.type
_entity.pdbx_description
1 polymer ?
#
loop_
_entity_poly.entity_id
_entity_poly.type
_entity_poly.pdbx_seq_one_letter_code
_entity_poly.pdbx_strand_id
1 'polypeptide(L)'
;MKKFFYLFLLTLAIGMTSCGDDEPDVDCTSTNFANSINALINDLNAAVTTYNNDPSSANCQALKDAANDYLDGVEAFDDCPEIDQTQFNDQLDQARDAVNTINC
;
A
#
# COMPACT_ATOMS: atom_id res chain seq x y z
N MET A 1 28.78 -4.22 28.86
CA MET A 1 27.87 -3.29 28.17
C MET A 1 28.26 -3.10 26.69
N LYS A 2 28.42 -4.19 25.92
CA LYS A 2 28.71 -4.13 24.46
C LYS A 2 27.67 -4.87 23.61
N LYS A 3 26.77 -5.64 24.23
CA LYS A 3 25.74 -6.43 23.54
C LYS A 3 24.46 -5.64 23.24
N PHE A 4 24.22 -4.53 23.96
CA PHE A 4 23.07 -3.66 23.71
C PHE A 4 23.27 -2.70 22.52
N PHE A 5 24.52 -2.48 22.09
CA PHE A 5 24.81 -1.60 20.96
C PHE A 5 24.54 -2.25 19.60
N TYR A 6 24.62 -3.59 19.53
CA TYR A 6 24.33 -4.33 18.30
C TYR A 6 22.84 -4.47 17.99
N LEU A 7 21.97 -4.35 19.00
CA LEU A 7 20.52 -4.50 18.82
C LEU A 7 19.86 -3.20 18.32
N PHE A 8 20.55 -2.05 18.45
CA PHE A 8 20.10 -0.75 17.96
C PHE A 8 20.54 -0.46 16.51
N LEU A 9 21.49 -1.24 15.99
CA LEU A 9 22.03 -1.06 14.63
C LEU A 9 21.27 -1.86 13.56
N LEU A 10 20.41 -2.80 13.97
CA LEU A 10 19.60 -3.61 13.06
C LEU A 10 18.26 -2.93 12.70
N THR A 11 17.81 -1.95 13.47
CA THR A 11 16.55 -1.23 13.25
C THR A 11 16.69 -0.01 12.34
N LEU A 12 17.88 0.27 11.82
CA LEU A 12 18.18 1.46 11.00
C LEU A 12 18.33 1.14 9.50
N ALA A 13 17.88 -0.03 9.05
CA ALA A 13 17.95 -0.47 7.65
C ALA A 13 16.59 -0.47 6.92
N ILE A 14 15.52 -0.02 7.58
CA ILE A 14 14.18 0.09 6.98
C ILE A 14 13.84 1.58 6.88
N GLY A 15 14.52 2.26 5.98
CA GLY A 15 14.28 3.67 5.72
C GLY A 15 15.00 4.03 4.44
N MET A 16 14.24 4.59 3.49
CA MET A 16 14.64 4.92 2.12
C MET A 16 14.34 3.84 1.07
N THR A 17 13.08 3.37 1.00
CA THR A 17 12.44 3.29 -0.32
C THR A 17 11.89 4.69 -0.62
N SER A 18 12.72 5.50 -1.27
CA SER A 18 12.29 6.72 -1.95
C SER A 18 11.39 6.28 -3.10
N CYS A 19 10.08 6.32 -2.93
CA CYS A 19 9.17 6.36 -4.09
C CYS A 19 9.41 7.71 -4.76
N GLY A 20 10.10 7.67 -5.91
CA GLY A 20 10.12 8.81 -6.82
C GLY A 20 8.79 8.83 -7.57
N ASP A 21 8.15 9.99 -7.57
CA ASP A 21 6.96 10.35 -8.37
C ASP A 21 7.30 10.40 -9.87
N ASP A 22 7.80 9.30 -10.42
CA ASP A 22 7.75 9.08 -11.86
C ASP A 22 6.52 8.21 -12.10
N GLU A 23 5.33 8.83 -12.12
CA GLU A 23 4.10 8.15 -12.53
C GLU A 23 4.31 7.66 -13.98
N PRO A 24 4.45 6.34 -14.20
CA PRO A 24 4.58 5.83 -15.55
C PRO A 24 3.24 6.05 -16.26
N ASP A 25 3.26 6.47 -17.53
CA ASP A 25 2.06 6.44 -18.40
C ASP A 25 1.41 5.06 -18.27
N VAL A 26 0.26 4.99 -17.58
CA VAL A 26 -0.41 3.73 -17.29
C VAL A 26 -1.14 3.28 -18.54
N ASP A 27 -0.70 2.16 -19.11
CA ASP A 27 -1.46 1.50 -20.16
C ASP A 27 -2.76 0.94 -19.58
N CYS A 28 -3.90 1.42 -20.07
CA CYS A 28 -5.24 1.07 -19.61
C CYS A 28 -5.71 -0.34 -20.03
N THR A 29 -4.80 -1.19 -20.50
CA THR A 29 -5.14 -2.58 -20.80
C THR A 29 -5.48 -3.34 -19.51
N SER A 30 -6.49 -4.20 -19.60
CA SER A 30 -6.87 -5.10 -18.49
C SER A 30 -5.72 -6.00 -18.03
N THR A 31 -4.75 -6.28 -18.90
CA THR A 31 -3.55 -7.05 -18.56
C THR A 31 -2.61 -6.23 -17.69
N ASN A 32 -2.39 -4.95 -18.01
CA ASN A 32 -1.54 -4.08 -17.21
C ASN A 32 -2.19 -3.78 -15.85
N PHE A 33 -3.50 -3.50 -15.82
CA PHE A 33 -4.26 -3.42 -14.57
C PHE A 33 -4.07 -4.66 -13.71
N ALA A 34 -4.32 -5.85 -14.26
CA ALA A 34 -4.15 -7.09 -13.52
C ALA A 34 -2.70 -7.26 -13.02
N ASN A 35 -1.69 -6.97 -13.84
CA ASN A 35 -0.28 -7.13 -13.45
C ASN A 35 0.12 -6.17 -12.33
N SER A 36 -0.24 -4.89 -12.44
CA SER A 36 0.07 -3.86 -11.44
C SER A 36 -0.63 -4.15 -10.11
N ILE A 37 -1.90 -4.52 -10.17
CA ILE A 37 -2.73 -4.75 -8.98
C ILE A 37 -2.41 -6.09 -8.30
N ASN A 38 -2.04 -7.14 -9.04
CA ASN A 38 -1.77 -8.46 -8.46
C ASN A 38 -0.61 -8.43 -7.44
N ALA A 39 0.44 -7.65 -7.70
CA ALA A 39 1.54 -7.49 -6.75
C ALA A 39 1.05 -6.85 -5.44
N LEU A 40 0.33 -5.73 -5.56
CA LEU A 40 -0.22 -4.99 -4.43
C LEU A 40 -1.22 -5.81 -3.61
N ILE A 41 -2.05 -6.63 -4.27
CA ILE A 41 -2.96 -7.58 -3.59
C ILE A 41 -2.18 -8.60 -2.77
N ASN A 42 -1.07 -9.12 -3.30
CA ASN A 42 -0.26 -10.09 -2.57
C ASN A 42 0.38 -9.44 -1.33
N ASP A 43 0.87 -8.21 -1.47
CA ASP A 43 1.47 -7.45 -0.37
C ASP A 43 0.44 -7.13 0.71
N LEU A 44 -0.76 -6.68 0.32
CA LEU A 44 -1.89 -6.46 1.23
C LEU A 44 -2.28 -7.75 1.95
N ASN A 45 -2.40 -8.88 1.26
CA ASN A 45 -2.74 -10.17 1.87
C ASN A 45 -1.65 -10.66 2.85
N ALA A 46 -0.38 -10.40 2.55
CA ALA A 46 0.73 -10.71 3.45
C ALA A 46 0.66 -9.83 4.71
N ALA A 47 0.35 -8.54 4.58
CA ALA A 47 0.17 -7.63 5.71
C ALA A 47 -1.04 -8.02 6.57
N VAL A 48 -2.17 -8.40 5.97
CA VAL A 48 -3.35 -8.94 6.67
C VAL A 48 -2.97 -10.18 7.48
N THR A 49 -2.26 -11.12 6.86
CA THR A 49 -1.81 -12.35 7.54
C THR A 49 -0.86 -12.03 8.70
N THR A 50 0.06 -11.08 8.51
CA THR A 50 1.02 -10.65 9.54
C THR A 50 0.30 -10.02 10.73
N TYR A 51 -0.62 -9.09 10.50
CA TYR A 51 -1.42 -8.46 11.56
C TYR A 51 -2.32 -9.46 12.29
N ASN A 52 -2.96 -10.38 11.57
CA ASN A 52 -3.79 -11.42 12.19
C ASN A 52 -2.98 -12.36 13.10
N ASN A 53 -1.72 -12.63 12.77
CA ASN A 53 -0.83 -13.45 13.58
C ASN A 53 -0.22 -12.68 14.77
N ASP A 54 0.05 -11.38 14.59
CA ASP A 54 0.58 -10.49 15.62
C ASP A 54 -0.05 -9.08 15.48
N PRO A 55 -1.11 -8.78 16.25
CA PRO A 55 -1.84 -7.52 16.16
C PRO A 55 -1.14 -6.39 16.95
N SER A 56 0.17 -6.23 16.73
CA SER A 56 0.94 -5.11 17.26
C SER A 56 0.63 -3.81 16.50
N SER A 57 0.83 -2.65 17.13
CA SER A 57 0.66 -1.34 16.46
C SER A 57 1.55 -1.22 15.22
N ALA A 58 2.75 -1.81 15.24
CA ALA A 58 3.64 -1.84 14.07
C ALA A 58 3.03 -2.63 12.89
N ASN A 59 2.46 -3.82 13.14
CA ASN A 59 1.84 -4.62 12.08
C ASN A 59 0.49 -4.04 11.64
N CYS A 60 -0.23 -3.35 12.53
CA CYS A 60 -1.41 -2.56 12.16
C CYS A 60 -1.02 -1.46 11.18
N GLN A 61 0.04 -0.69 11.48
CA GLN A 61 0.51 0.38 10.60
C GLN A 61 0.95 -0.19 9.24
N ALA A 62 1.69 -1.31 9.23
CA ALA A 62 2.09 -1.98 7.99
C ALA A 62 0.88 -2.45 7.15
N LEU A 63 -0.21 -2.89 7.79
CA LEU A 63 -1.47 -3.22 7.11
C LEU A 63 -2.14 -1.97 6.53
N LYS A 64 -2.18 -0.88 7.29
CA LYS A 64 -2.73 0.41 6.83
C LYS A 64 -1.95 0.94 5.63
N ASP A 65 -0.62 0.87 5.69
CA ASP A 65 0.27 1.32 4.62
C ASP A 65 0.06 0.45 3.36
N ALA A 66 0.08 -0.89 3.47
CA ALA A 66 -0.17 -1.78 2.35
C ALA A 66 -1.57 -1.61 1.72
N ALA A 67 -2.57 -1.22 2.51
CA ALA A 67 -3.90 -0.90 2.00
C ALA A 67 -3.91 0.42 1.21
N ASN A 68 -3.18 1.44 1.67
CA ASN A 68 -3.01 2.69 0.92
C ASN A 68 -2.20 2.45 -0.37
N ASP A 69 -1.12 1.67 -0.33
CA ASP A 69 -0.34 1.33 -1.53
C ASP A 69 -1.20 0.63 -2.60
N TYR A 70 -2.12 -0.24 -2.17
CA TYR A 70 -3.10 -0.85 -3.07
C TYR A 70 -4.03 0.20 -3.70
N LEU A 71 -4.53 1.16 -2.91
CA LEU A 71 -5.41 2.22 -3.41
C LEU A 71 -4.67 3.19 -4.35
N ASP A 72 -3.42 3.54 -4.04
CA ASP A 72 -2.57 4.37 -4.90
C ASP A 72 -2.32 3.66 -6.25
N GLY A 73 -2.07 2.34 -6.23
CA GLY A 73 -1.94 1.57 -7.46
C GLY A 73 -3.24 1.44 -8.26
N VAL A 74 -4.40 1.52 -7.61
CA VAL A 74 -5.71 1.62 -8.29
C VAL A 74 -5.89 3.01 -8.88
N GLU A 75 -5.55 4.07 -8.14
CA GLU A 75 -5.65 5.48 -8.55
C GLU A 75 -4.86 5.76 -9.83
N ALA A 76 -3.72 5.10 -10.03
CA ALA A 76 -2.91 5.24 -11.24
C ALA A 76 -3.66 4.92 -12.56
N PHE A 77 -4.87 4.36 -12.49
CA PHE A 77 -5.73 4.09 -13.65
C PHE A 77 -6.88 5.10 -13.81
N ASP A 78 -6.98 6.16 -13.00
CA ASP A 78 -8.07 7.14 -13.00
C ASP A 78 -8.30 7.83 -14.36
N ASP A 79 -7.22 8.03 -15.11
CA ASP A 79 -7.19 8.63 -16.43
C ASP A 79 -7.59 7.66 -17.56
N CYS A 80 -7.91 6.41 -17.23
CA CYS A 80 -8.32 5.43 -18.23
C CYS A 80 -9.70 5.74 -18.82
N PRO A 81 -9.85 5.76 -20.16
CA PRO A 81 -11.06 6.27 -20.82
C PRO A 81 -12.31 5.42 -20.57
N GLU A 82 -12.16 4.17 -20.15
CA GLU A 82 -13.25 3.29 -19.78
C GLU A 82 -13.80 3.51 -18.36
N ILE A 83 -13.10 4.31 -17.54
CA ILE A 83 -13.48 4.56 -16.14
C ILE A 83 -14.48 5.72 -16.06
N ASP A 84 -15.59 5.49 -15.35
CA ASP A 84 -16.44 6.58 -14.87
C ASP A 84 -15.73 7.26 -13.71
N GLN A 85 -15.04 8.37 -14.01
CA GLN A 85 -14.25 9.12 -13.03
C GLN A 85 -15.04 9.53 -11.78
N THR A 86 -16.34 9.84 -11.91
CA THR A 86 -17.13 10.26 -10.75
C THR A 86 -17.33 9.07 -9.81
N GLN A 87 -17.80 7.95 -10.35
CA GLN A 87 -18.01 6.74 -9.55
C GLN A 87 -16.69 6.19 -9.00
N PHE A 88 -15.62 6.25 -9.79
CA PHE A 88 -14.31 5.77 -9.41
C PHE A 88 -13.73 6.59 -8.25
N ASN A 89 -13.71 7.92 -8.36
CA ASN A 89 -13.21 8.79 -7.31
C ASN A 89 -14.03 8.65 -6.03
N ASP A 90 -15.36 8.58 -6.14
CA ASP A 90 -16.24 8.37 -4.98
C ASP A 90 -15.91 7.05 -4.24
N GLN A 91 -15.58 5.98 -4.98
CA GLN A 91 -15.22 4.68 -4.39
C GLN A 91 -13.80 4.69 -3.80
N LEU A 92 -12.86 5.33 -4.49
CA LEU A 92 -11.47 5.47 -4.03
C LEU A 92 -11.42 6.29 -2.74
N ASP A 93 -12.15 7.40 -2.67
CA ASP A 93 -12.26 8.25 -1.48
C ASP A 93 -12.88 7.48 -0.30
N GLN A 94 -13.99 6.78 -0.53
CA GLN A 94 -14.60 5.94 0.51
C GLN A 94 -13.64 4.87 1.04
N ALA A 95 -12.85 4.27 0.16
CA ALA A 95 -11.85 3.27 0.55
C ALA A 95 -10.69 3.90 1.34
N ARG A 96 -10.16 5.05 0.89
CA ARG A 96 -9.12 5.82 1.60
C ARG A 96 -9.62 6.23 2.99
N ASP A 97 -10.85 6.72 3.10
CA ASP A 97 -11.45 7.07 4.38
C ASP A 97 -11.54 5.86 5.31
N ALA A 98 -12.02 4.72 4.81
CA ALA A 98 -12.10 3.49 5.59
C ALA A 98 -10.72 3.06 6.13
N VAL A 99 -9.69 3.08 5.28
CA VAL A 99 -8.30 2.79 5.68
C VAL A 99 -7.79 3.81 6.70
N ASN A 100 -8.07 5.09 6.49
CA ASN A 100 -7.63 6.16 7.38
C ASN A 100 -8.28 6.10 8.76
N THR A 101 -9.51 5.56 8.87
CA THR A 101 -10.18 5.32 10.16
C THR A 101 -9.61 4.15 10.96
N ILE A 102 -8.75 3.32 10.37
CA ILE A 102 -8.05 2.26 11.11
C ILE A 102 -7.15 2.94 12.15
N ASN A 103 -7.46 2.67 13.42
CA ASN A 103 -6.69 3.12 14.57
C ASN A 103 -5.61 2.07 14.89
N CYS A 104 -4.38 2.46 14.59
CA CYS A 104 -3.14 1.85 15.05
C CYS A 104 -2.52 2.73 16.15
#